data_AF-A0AAV2HAQ5-F1
#
_entry.id   AF-A0AAV2HAQ5-F1
#
_cell.length_a   1.000
_cell.length_b   1.000
_cell.length_c   1.000
_cell.angle_alpha   90.00
_cell.angle_beta   90.00
_cell.angle_gamma   90.00
#
_symmetry.space_group_name_H-M   'P 1'
#
loop_
_entity.id
_entity.type
_entity.pdbx_description
1 polymer ?
#
loop_
_entity_poly.entity_id
_entity_poly.type
_entity_poly.pdbx_seq_one_letter_code
_entity_poly.pdbx_strand_id
1 'polypeptide(L)'
;MTRVGDSLVFICQKLNNIPAGLMCVILFLVQAGTLNYYLVYNLSDVHLCWLVSDAVNLAVLVASIIYSSYTLSQQRNSENFRATFHSISWVSWLLINVSVSVKVILVLENDAIELEGAATFFGPNTFKTTVAMGSCIFLFLLNTQHDAPVGSDRRTYIDALTNTVVFDILDTVDILEVCLSEGERDSLWGGLKKMILAQASLNLLLPTVPLLTLSRTQFGRDKLTRPMIYLHRLLVVLVFNVPNLITRLILWHGLSVGFSPFALKNVVLIGMTLLEFYEHKLQKYRE
;
A
#
# COMPACT_ATOMS: atom_id res chain seq x y z
N MET A 1 -38.73 6.76 -22.44
CA MET A 1 -37.47 6.52 -21.69
C MET A 1 -36.32 6.90 -22.63
N THR A 2 -35.64 8.00 -22.33
CA THR A 2 -34.91 8.78 -23.32
C THR A 2 -33.45 8.36 -23.43
N ARG A 3 -33.03 7.99 -24.65
CA ARG A 3 -31.64 7.72 -25.09
C ARG A 3 -30.59 8.73 -24.58
N VAL A 4 -31.03 9.96 -24.29
CA VAL A 4 -30.23 11.06 -23.75
C VAL A 4 -29.92 10.87 -22.25
N GLY A 5 -30.88 10.37 -21.48
CA GLY A 5 -30.69 10.02 -20.07
C GLY A 5 -29.69 8.87 -19.94
N ASP A 6 -29.83 7.83 -20.76
CA ASP A 6 -28.91 6.69 -20.77
C ASP A 6 -27.50 7.10 -21.21
N SER A 7 -27.37 8.03 -22.17
CA SER A 7 -26.08 8.58 -22.60
C SER A 7 -25.42 9.44 -21.53
N LEU A 8 -26.20 10.26 -20.80
CA LEU A 8 -25.70 11.08 -19.69
C LEU A 8 -25.26 10.21 -18.50
N VAL A 9 -26.02 9.15 -18.18
CA VAL A 9 -25.64 8.17 -17.15
C VAL A 9 -24.41 7.39 -17.57
N PHE A 10 -24.28 7.02 -18.86
CA PHE A 10 -23.09 6.38 -19.40
C PHE A 10 -21.86 7.28 -19.30
N ILE A 11 -21.98 8.56 -19.66
CA ILE A 11 -20.90 9.55 -19.55
C ILE A 11 -20.55 9.80 -18.07
N CYS A 12 -21.52 9.98 -17.18
CA CYS A 12 -21.28 10.16 -15.73
C CYS A 12 -20.61 8.94 -15.10
N GLN A 13 -21.04 7.72 -15.46
CA GLN A 13 -20.40 6.50 -14.96
C GLN A 13 -19.00 6.29 -15.54
N LYS A 14 -18.74 6.70 -16.80
CA LYS A 14 -17.40 6.67 -17.39
C LYS A 14 -16.49 7.74 -16.78
N LEU A 15 -17.04 8.91 -16.46
CA LEU A 15 -16.34 9.94 -15.70
C LEU A 15 -16.05 9.51 -14.26
N ASN A 16 -16.89 8.68 -13.63
CA ASN A 16 -16.75 8.36 -12.19
C ASN A 16 -15.37 7.76 -11.81
N ASN A 17 -14.74 6.99 -12.71
CA ASN A 17 -13.45 6.35 -12.43
C ASN A 17 -12.24 7.18 -12.88
N ILE A 18 -12.45 8.23 -13.68
CA ILE A 18 -11.37 9.09 -14.21
C ILE A 18 -10.71 9.94 -13.11
N PRO A 19 -11.46 10.58 -12.17
CA PRO A 19 -10.88 11.30 -11.05
C PRO A 19 -9.95 10.44 -10.20
N ALA A 20 -10.34 9.20 -9.91
CA ALA A 20 -9.51 8.29 -9.11
C ALA A 20 -8.19 7.97 -9.83
N GLY A 21 -8.24 7.66 -11.13
CA GLY A 21 -7.04 7.43 -11.93
C GLY A 21 -6.13 8.65 -12.02
N LEU A 22 -6.70 9.84 -12.25
CA LEU A 22 -5.96 11.10 -12.33
C LEU A 22 -5.30 11.45 -10.99
N MET A 23 -6.03 11.33 -9.88
CA MET A 23 -5.48 11.52 -8.53
C MET A 23 -4.37 10.52 -8.23
N CYS A 24 -4.53 9.25 -8.61
CA CYS A 24 -3.48 8.24 -8.44
C CYS A 24 -2.18 8.65 -9.15
N VAL A 25 -2.27 9.11 -10.40
CA VAL A 25 -1.10 9.53 -11.19
C VAL A 25 -0.47 10.80 -10.62
N ILE A 26 -1.27 11.80 -10.24
CA ILE A 26 -0.76 13.05 -9.65
C ILE A 26 -0.02 12.75 -8.34
N LEU A 27 -0.61 11.96 -7.46
CA LEU A 27 0.02 11.60 -6.18
C LEU A 27 1.31 10.80 -6.40
N PHE A 28 1.34 9.87 -7.36
CA PHE A 28 2.57 9.18 -7.73
C PHE A 28 3.66 10.14 -8.21
N LEU A 29 3.32 11.11 -9.09
CA LEU A 29 4.28 12.08 -9.60
C LEU A 29 4.83 12.97 -8.49
N VAL A 30 3.97 13.42 -7.57
CA VAL A 30 4.40 14.18 -6.39
C VAL A 30 5.31 13.33 -5.52
N GLN A 31 4.93 12.09 -5.21
CA GLN A 31 5.74 11.19 -4.39
C GLN A 31 7.12 10.92 -5.01
N ALA A 32 7.16 10.56 -6.30
CA ALA A 32 8.41 10.28 -7.01
C ALA A 32 9.30 11.53 -7.13
N GLY A 33 8.69 12.68 -7.45
CA GLY A 33 9.39 13.96 -7.54
C GLY A 33 10.00 14.39 -6.22
N THR A 34 9.26 14.28 -5.12
CA THR A 34 9.77 14.63 -3.79
C THR A 34 10.90 13.69 -3.33
N LEU A 35 10.80 12.38 -3.56
CA LEU A 35 11.90 11.46 -3.24
C LEU A 35 13.14 11.73 -4.11
N ASN A 36 12.98 12.05 -5.39
CA ASN A 36 14.10 12.42 -6.25
C ASN A 36 14.76 13.72 -5.81
N TYR A 37 13.98 14.69 -5.32
CA TYR A 37 14.52 15.92 -4.74
C TYR A 37 15.50 15.60 -3.59
N TYR A 38 15.10 14.74 -2.64
CA TYR A 38 15.98 14.32 -1.54
C TYR A 38 17.27 13.66 -2.03
N LEU A 39 17.20 12.83 -3.07
CA LEU A 39 18.37 12.12 -3.59
C LEU A 39 19.31 13.04 -4.38
N VAL A 40 18.78 13.91 -5.23
CA VAL A 40 19.61 14.76 -6.09
C VAL A 40 20.21 15.92 -5.30
N TYR A 41 19.40 16.59 -4.48
CA TYR A 41 19.85 17.78 -3.76
C TYR A 41 20.84 17.44 -2.64
N ASN A 42 20.61 16.35 -1.89
CA ASN A 42 21.42 16.04 -0.71
C ASN A 42 22.53 15.01 -0.96
N LEU A 43 22.49 14.23 -2.05
CA LEU A 43 23.52 13.22 -2.33
C LEU A 43 24.35 13.54 -3.58
N SER A 44 23.76 13.43 -4.77
CA SER A 44 24.45 13.74 -6.03
C SER A 44 23.52 13.75 -7.24
N ASP A 45 23.96 14.42 -8.32
CA ASP A 45 23.28 14.44 -9.61
C ASP A 45 23.19 13.06 -10.28
N VAL A 46 24.02 12.08 -9.88
CA VAL A 46 23.97 10.71 -10.43
C VAL A 46 22.62 10.06 -10.14
N HIS A 47 21.94 10.47 -9.06
CA HIS A 47 20.62 9.97 -8.71
C HIS A 47 19.50 10.43 -9.66
N LEU A 48 19.78 11.30 -10.64
CA LEU A 48 18.86 11.58 -11.74
C LEU A 48 18.51 10.33 -12.56
N CYS A 49 19.33 9.26 -12.50
CA CYS A 49 19.02 7.97 -13.14
C CYS A 49 17.68 7.37 -12.65
N TRP A 50 17.23 7.71 -11.44
CA TRP A 50 15.94 7.28 -10.90
C TRP A 50 14.74 7.78 -11.71
N LEU A 51 14.89 8.87 -12.48
CA LEU A 51 13.86 9.33 -13.41
C LEU A 51 13.49 8.28 -14.46
N VAL A 52 14.46 7.45 -14.88
CA VAL A 52 14.19 6.34 -15.82
C VAL A 52 13.30 5.30 -15.15
N SER A 53 13.61 4.94 -13.89
CA SER A 53 12.78 4.01 -13.12
C SER A 53 11.37 4.58 -12.90
N ASP A 54 11.25 5.88 -12.63
CA ASP A 54 9.96 6.53 -12.41
C ASP A 54 9.13 6.62 -13.69
N ALA A 55 9.77 6.84 -14.84
CA ALA A 55 9.11 6.79 -16.14
C ALA A 55 8.55 5.39 -16.45
N VAL A 56 9.31 4.33 -16.13
CA VAL A 56 8.84 2.93 -16.26
C VAL A 56 7.66 2.67 -15.32
N ASN A 57 7.78 3.07 -14.05
CA ASN A 57 6.71 2.92 -13.06
C ASN A 57 5.43 3.66 -13.49
N LEU A 58 5.57 4.89 -13.99
CA LEU A 58 4.46 5.68 -14.52
C LEU A 58 3.80 4.98 -15.71
N ALA A 59 4.58 4.47 -16.66
CA ALA A 59 4.06 3.77 -17.82
C ALA A 59 3.25 2.52 -17.43
N VAL A 60 3.78 1.71 -16.50
CA VAL A 60 3.08 0.53 -15.98
C VAL A 60 1.81 0.92 -15.21
N LEU A 61 1.87 1.99 -14.40
CA LEU A 61 0.72 2.51 -13.67
C LEU A 61 -0.40 2.96 -14.62
N VAL A 62 -0.08 3.80 -15.60
CA VAL A 62 -1.04 4.29 -16.59
C VAL A 62 -1.60 3.13 -17.41
N ALA A 63 -0.76 2.20 -17.85
CA ALA A 63 -1.20 0.99 -18.55
C ALA A 63 -2.18 0.16 -17.69
N SER A 64 -1.92 0.01 -16.40
CA SER A 64 -2.80 -0.73 -15.47
C SER A 64 -4.18 -0.07 -15.31
N ILE A 65 -4.22 1.26 -15.27
CA ILE A 65 -5.48 2.04 -15.14
C ILE A 65 -6.27 1.96 -16.45
N ILE A 66 -5.61 2.13 -17.61
CA ILE A 66 -6.24 2.06 -18.93
C ILE A 66 -6.78 0.64 -19.19
N TYR A 67 -5.97 -0.39 -18.94
CA TYR A 67 -6.35 -1.79 -19.13
C TYR A 67 -7.56 -2.16 -18.27
N SER A 68 -7.57 -1.74 -16.99
CA SER A 68 -8.71 -1.93 -16.10
C SER A 68 -9.95 -1.21 -16.63
N SER A 69 -9.82 0.06 -17.00
CA SER A 69 -10.94 0.88 -17.49
C SER A 69 -11.55 0.29 -18.76
N TYR A 70 -10.71 -0.16 -19.70
CA TYR A 70 -11.15 -0.84 -20.91
C TYR A 70 -11.92 -2.12 -20.58
N THR A 71 -11.36 -2.97 -19.72
CA THR A 71 -11.98 -4.26 -19.38
C THR A 71 -13.30 -4.09 -18.63
N LEU A 72 -13.37 -3.19 -17.65
CA LEU A 72 -14.60 -2.87 -16.93
C LEU A 72 -15.68 -2.32 -17.89
N SER A 73 -15.28 -1.48 -18.84
CA SER A 73 -16.21 -0.94 -19.85
C SER A 73 -16.76 -2.02 -20.79
N GLN A 74 -15.93 -2.99 -21.18
CA GLN A 74 -16.32 -4.10 -22.04
C GLN A 74 -17.26 -5.08 -21.32
N GLN A 75 -16.96 -5.38 -20.05
CA GLN A 75 -17.80 -6.24 -19.21
C GLN A 75 -19.19 -5.65 -18.97
N ARG A 76 -19.27 -4.33 -18.78
CA ARG A 76 -20.56 -3.66 -18.63
C ARG A 76 -21.41 -3.74 -19.91
N ASN A 77 -20.77 -3.67 -21.09
CA ASN A 77 -21.49 -3.63 -22.37
C ASN A 77 -21.83 -5.02 -22.93
N SER A 78 -21.28 -6.10 -22.39
CA SER A 78 -21.54 -7.47 -22.85
C SER A 78 -21.92 -8.36 -21.68
N GLU A 79 -23.22 -8.64 -21.54
CA GLU A 79 -23.78 -9.54 -20.52
C GLU A 79 -23.13 -10.95 -20.52
N ASN A 80 -22.51 -11.36 -21.63
CA ASN A 80 -21.87 -12.67 -21.80
C ASN A 80 -20.33 -12.64 -21.84
N PHE A 81 -19.67 -11.48 -21.68
CA PHE A 81 -18.20 -11.42 -21.79
C PHE A 81 -17.51 -11.86 -20.49
N ARG A 82 -17.31 -13.18 -20.35
CA ARG A 82 -16.46 -13.80 -19.32
C ARG A 82 -15.00 -13.90 -19.77
N ALA A 83 -14.38 -12.79 -20.17
CA ALA A 83 -12.93 -12.82 -20.31
C ALA A 83 -12.27 -12.87 -18.92
N THR A 84 -11.28 -13.73 -18.79
CA THR A 84 -10.47 -13.90 -17.58
C THR A 84 -9.68 -12.61 -17.32
N PHE A 85 -10.26 -11.72 -16.52
CA PHE A 85 -9.64 -10.44 -16.17
C PHE A 85 -8.51 -10.68 -15.19
N HIS A 86 -7.27 -10.48 -15.64
CA HIS A 86 -6.10 -10.44 -14.77
C HIS A 86 -5.64 -9.00 -14.66
N SER A 87 -5.98 -8.34 -13.55
CA SER A 87 -5.48 -7.00 -13.29
C SER A 87 -3.96 -7.02 -13.10
N ILE A 88 -3.27 -6.15 -13.83
CA ILE A 88 -1.83 -5.91 -13.71
C ILE A 88 -1.50 -4.86 -12.62
N SER A 89 -2.48 -4.41 -11.84
CA SER A 89 -2.29 -3.40 -10.79
C SER A 89 -1.29 -3.81 -9.71
N TRP A 90 -1.22 -5.11 -9.37
CA TRP A 90 -0.25 -5.62 -8.41
C TRP A 90 1.20 -5.44 -8.91
N VAL A 91 1.44 -5.52 -10.22
CA VAL A 91 2.76 -5.28 -10.83
C VAL A 91 3.13 -3.81 -10.70
N SER A 92 2.19 -2.92 -11.02
CA SER A 92 2.37 -1.47 -10.85
C SER A 92 2.70 -1.11 -9.41
N TRP A 93 1.89 -1.59 -8.46
CA TRP A 93 2.10 -1.36 -7.02
C TRP A 93 3.47 -1.88 -6.57
N LEU A 94 3.84 -3.09 -6.97
CA LEU A 94 5.10 -3.70 -6.60
C LEU A 94 6.30 -2.88 -7.10
N LEU A 95 6.32 -2.50 -8.38
CA LEU A 95 7.43 -1.74 -8.96
C LEU A 95 7.57 -0.34 -8.34
N ILE A 96 6.45 0.34 -8.10
CA ILE A 96 6.43 1.62 -7.39
C ILE A 96 7.03 1.46 -6.00
N ASN A 97 6.58 0.48 -5.21
CA ASN A 97 7.03 0.34 -3.82
C ASN A 97 8.44 -0.24 -3.69
N VAL A 98 8.93 -1.02 -4.66
CA VAL A 98 10.36 -1.37 -4.74
C VAL A 98 11.19 -0.11 -4.94
N SER A 99 10.82 0.75 -5.89
CA SER A 99 11.52 2.03 -6.12
C SER A 99 11.47 2.92 -4.87
N VAL A 100 10.29 3.14 -4.28
CA VAL A 100 10.13 3.92 -3.05
C VAL A 100 10.97 3.35 -1.91
N SER A 101 10.96 2.03 -1.69
CA SER A 101 11.73 1.39 -0.62
C SER A 101 13.23 1.63 -0.79
N VAL A 102 13.76 1.46 -2.01
CA VAL A 102 15.19 1.71 -2.27
C VAL A 102 15.52 3.19 -2.04
N LYS A 103 14.70 4.11 -2.52
CA LYS A 103 14.91 5.55 -2.32
C LYS A 103 14.87 5.94 -0.83
N VAL A 104 13.91 5.40 -0.07
CA VAL A 104 13.80 5.60 1.39
C VAL A 104 15.05 5.10 2.10
N ILE A 105 15.54 3.90 1.76
CA ILE A 105 16.78 3.34 2.31
C ILE A 105 17.97 4.25 1.99
N LEU A 106 18.12 4.67 0.73
CA LEU A 106 19.23 5.55 0.32
C LEU A 106 19.19 6.89 1.05
N VAL A 107 18.02 7.48 1.22
CA VAL A 107 17.86 8.76 1.93
C VAL A 107 18.25 8.61 3.41
N LEU A 108 17.82 7.53 4.07
CA LEU A 108 18.06 7.34 5.51
C LEU A 108 19.43 6.77 5.86
N GLU A 109 20.06 5.98 4.99
CA GLU A 109 21.41 5.45 5.23
C GLU A 109 22.50 6.50 5.00
N ASN A 110 22.28 7.42 4.06
CA ASN A 110 23.22 8.51 3.78
C ASN A 110 22.87 9.82 4.52
N ASP A 111 21.91 9.77 5.45
CA ASP A 111 21.51 10.91 6.27
C ASP A 111 21.17 12.16 5.45
N ALA A 112 20.54 11.93 4.30
CA ALA A 112 20.23 12.92 3.28
C ALA A 112 19.07 13.86 3.66
N ILE A 113 18.74 13.96 4.94
CA ILE A 113 17.70 14.84 5.47
C ILE A 113 18.33 15.59 6.64
N GLU A 114 18.36 16.92 6.55
CA GLU A 114 18.68 17.76 7.70
C GLU A 114 17.62 17.56 8.78
N LEU A 115 18.08 17.16 9.97
CA LEU A 115 17.24 16.82 11.11
C LEU A 115 16.66 18.10 11.74
N GLU A 116 15.69 17.94 12.63
CA GLU A 116 14.85 19.02 13.17
C GLU A 116 15.67 20.18 13.80
N GLY A 117 15.90 21.23 13.01
CA GLY A 117 16.65 22.43 13.44
C GLY A 117 16.62 23.57 12.43
N ALA A 118 16.59 23.25 11.13
CA ALA A 118 16.32 24.20 10.06
C ALA A 118 14.88 24.02 9.55
N ALA A 119 14.02 25.02 9.70
CA ALA A 119 12.63 24.99 9.23
C ALA A 119 12.56 25.05 7.69
N THR A 120 12.99 23.99 7.01
CA THR A 120 12.94 23.87 5.56
C THR A 120 11.66 23.15 5.13
N PHE A 121 11.05 23.62 4.03
CA PHE A 121 9.85 23.00 3.48
C PHE A 121 10.08 21.53 3.12
N PHE A 122 11.31 21.14 2.76
CA PHE A 122 11.69 19.76 2.46
C PHE A 122 12.41 19.07 3.64
N GLY A 123 11.97 19.31 4.88
CA GLY A 123 12.48 18.60 6.06
C GLY A 123 11.87 17.22 6.31
N PRO A 124 12.10 16.61 7.49
CA PRO A 124 11.61 15.27 7.85
C PRO A 124 10.09 15.08 7.70
N ASN A 125 9.29 16.11 7.99
CA ASN A 125 7.83 16.05 7.86
C ASN A 125 7.37 15.87 6.41
N THR A 126 8.06 16.50 5.46
CA THR A 126 7.77 16.35 4.02
C THR A 126 8.16 14.96 3.54
N PHE A 127 9.25 14.40 4.06
CA PHE A 127 9.60 13.00 3.80
C PHE A 127 8.55 12.02 4.36
N LYS A 128 8.13 12.20 5.63
CA LYS A 128 7.07 11.39 6.26
C LYS A 128 5.77 11.42 5.46
N THR A 129 5.31 12.62 5.07
CA THR A 129 4.09 12.78 4.25
C THR A 129 4.23 12.19 2.86
N THR A 130 5.42 12.24 2.25
CA THR A 130 5.72 11.62 0.96
C THR A 130 5.60 10.10 1.01
N VAL A 131 6.12 9.46 2.07
CA VAL A 131 5.94 8.01 2.27
C VAL A 131 4.47 7.69 2.58
N ALA A 132 3.80 8.48 3.44
CA ALA A 132 2.39 8.31 3.79
C ALA A 132 1.45 8.39 2.58
N MET A 133 1.82 9.19 1.57
CA MET A 133 1.07 9.35 0.31
C MET A 133 0.84 8.01 -0.42
N GLY A 134 1.69 7.00 -0.17
CA GLY A 134 1.49 5.63 -0.64
C GLY A 134 0.12 5.07 -0.27
N SER A 135 -0.44 5.44 0.89
CA SER A 135 -1.78 5.03 1.33
C SER A 135 -2.86 5.55 0.38
N CYS A 136 -2.77 6.82 -0.01
CA CYS A 136 -3.71 7.44 -0.94
C CYS A 136 -3.56 6.83 -2.34
N ILE A 137 -2.32 6.65 -2.81
CA ILE A 137 -2.02 6.00 -4.10
C ILE A 137 -2.63 4.59 -4.14
N PHE A 138 -2.49 3.81 -3.06
CA PHE A 138 -3.10 2.49 -2.95
C PHE A 138 -4.62 2.53 -3.10
N LEU A 139 -5.30 3.41 -2.34
CA LEU A 139 -6.75 3.52 -2.37
C LEU A 139 -7.27 3.95 -3.73
N PHE A 140 -6.64 4.95 -4.36
CA PHE A 140 -7.03 5.39 -5.69
C PHE A 140 -6.75 4.32 -6.74
N LEU A 141 -5.60 3.66 -6.68
CA LEU A 141 -5.29 2.53 -7.55
C LEU A 141 -6.35 1.44 -7.39
N LEU A 142 -6.65 0.99 -6.17
CA LEU A 142 -7.65 -0.05 -5.89
C LEU A 142 -9.02 0.31 -6.48
N ASN A 143 -9.47 1.55 -6.30
CA ASN A 143 -10.75 2.03 -6.83
C ASN A 143 -10.79 2.04 -8.38
N THR A 144 -9.66 2.18 -9.07
CA THR A 144 -9.62 2.05 -10.54
C THR A 144 -9.76 0.61 -11.03
N GLN A 145 -9.62 -0.39 -10.15
CA GLN A 145 -9.54 -1.81 -10.54
C GLN A 145 -10.87 -2.56 -10.44
N HIS A 146 -11.89 -1.96 -9.83
CA HIS A 146 -13.18 -2.62 -9.65
C HIS A 146 -14.34 -1.63 -9.81
N ASP A 147 -15.52 -2.15 -10.11
CA ASP A 147 -16.78 -1.42 -10.16
C ASP A 147 -17.80 -1.97 -9.13
N ALA A 148 -17.30 -2.54 -8.03
CA ALA A 148 -18.13 -3.15 -6.99
C ALA A 148 -19.10 -2.13 -6.36
N PRO A 149 -20.43 -2.34 -6.47
CA PRO A 149 -21.38 -1.43 -5.85
C PRO A 149 -21.30 -1.52 -4.33
N VAL A 150 -21.53 -0.38 -3.67
CA VAL A 150 -21.52 -0.27 -2.21
C VAL A 150 -22.55 -1.24 -1.62
N GLY A 151 -22.16 -1.98 -0.56
CA GLY A 151 -23.01 -2.97 0.09
C GLY A 151 -23.10 -4.32 -0.61
N SER A 152 -22.46 -4.52 -1.76
CA SER A 152 -22.39 -5.84 -2.38
C SER A 152 -21.43 -6.79 -1.67
N ASP A 153 -21.68 -8.09 -1.75
CA ASP A 153 -20.74 -9.15 -1.31
C ASP A 153 -19.35 -8.96 -1.90
N ARG A 154 -19.29 -8.51 -3.17
CA ARG A 154 -18.06 -8.24 -3.89
C ARG A 154 -17.26 -7.11 -3.22
N ARG A 155 -17.94 -6.01 -2.88
CA ARG A 155 -17.31 -4.88 -2.19
C ARG A 155 -16.85 -5.27 -0.78
N THR A 156 -17.68 -6.00 -0.06
CA THR A 156 -17.34 -6.53 1.28
C THR A 156 -16.10 -7.41 1.25
N TYR A 157 -15.97 -8.27 0.22
CA TYR A 157 -14.79 -9.10 0.02
C TYR A 157 -13.53 -8.28 -0.28
N ILE A 158 -13.63 -7.27 -1.15
CA ILE A 158 -12.52 -6.34 -1.44
C ILE A 158 -12.08 -5.63 -0.17
N ASP A 159 -13.02 -5.01 0.56
CA ASP A 159 -12.74 -4.25 1.77
C ASP A 159 -12.16 -5.15 2.87
N ALA A 160 -12.64 -6.39 3.01
CA ALA A 160 -12.09 -7.36 3.97
C ALA A 160 -10.61 -7.71 3.71
N LEU A 161 -10.17 -7.65 2.45
CA LEU A 161 -8.79 -7.92 2.05
C LEU A 161 -7.88 -6.68 2.11
N THR A 162 -8.43 -5.48 2.01
CA THR A 162 -7.63 -4.24 1.82
C THR A 162 -7.75 -3.23 2.95
N ASN A 163 -8.73 -3.35 3.86
CA ASN A 163 -8.97 -2.35 4.92
C ASN A 163 -7.78 -2.12 5.86
N THR A 164 -6.89 -3.09 6.03
CA THR A 164 -5.70 -2.92 6.91
C THR A 164 -4.54 -2.22 6.21
N VAL A 165 -4.51 -2.23 4.87
CA VAL A 165 -3.35 -1.77 4.09
C VAL A 165 -2.97 -0.31 4.38
N VAL A 166 -3.97 0.57 4.49
CA VAL A 166 -3.73 1.99 4.79
C VAL A 166 -3.02 2.13 6.15
N PHE A 167 -3.48 1.38 7.15
CA PHE A 167 -2.84 1.38 8.46
C PHE A 167 -1.44 0.76 8.43
N ASP A 168 -1.18 -0.24 7.58
CA ASP A 168 0.15 -0.83 7.40
C ASP A 168 1.15 0.18 6.80
N ILE A 169 0.71 0.99 5.83
CA ILE A 169 1.54 2.05 5.23
C ILE A 169 1.76 3.18 6.24
N LEU A 170 0.75 3.56 7.03
CA LEU A 170 0.93 4.58 8.08
C LEU A 170 1.84 4.09 9.22
N ASP A 171 1.76 2.81 9.60
CA ASP A 171 2.66 2.14 10.55
C ASP A 171 4.12 2.24 10.08
N THR A 172 4.34 2.13 8.76
CA THR A 172 5.66 2.35 8.12
C THR A 172 6.20 3.75 8.37
N VAL A 173 5.36 4.78 8.24
CA VAL A 173 5.78 6.18 8.43
C VAL A 173 6.16 6.42 9.89
N ASP A 174 5.34 5.90 10.81
CA ASP A 174 5.55 6.04 12.25
C ASP A 174 6.82 5.31 12.72
N ILE A 175 7.13 4.11 12.20
CA ILE A 175 8.40 3.45 12.57
C ILE A 175 9.63 4.13 11.95
N LEU A 176 9.50 4.75 10.79
CA LEU A 176 10.59 5.51 10.16
C LEU A 176 10.86 6.84 10.89
N GLU A 177 9.92 7.35 11.68
CA GLU A 177 10.08 8.58 12.47
C GLU A 177 11.26 8.48 13.43
N VAL A 178 11.48 7.31 14.03
CA VAL A 178 12.61 7.05 14.93
C VAL A 178 13.96 7.26 14.23
N CYS A 179 14.02 7.03 12.91
CA CYS A 179 15.23 7.27 12.11
C CYS A 179 15.41 8.75 11.73
N LEU A 180 14.42 9.60 11.98
CA LEU A 180 14.38 11.02 11.60
C LEU A 180 14.51 11.97 12.79
N SER A 181 14.37 11.47 14.02
CA SER A 181 14.52 12.26 15.25
C SER A 181 15.94 12.12 15.80
N GLU A 182 16.69 13.21 15.96
CA GLU A 182 18.12 13.19 16.35
C GLU A 182 18.38 12.34 17.61
N GLY A 183 17.66 12.63 18.70
CA GLY A 183 17.87 11.95 19.99
C GLY A 183 17.53 10.46 19.96
N GLU A 184 16.52 10.06 19.19
CA GLU A 184 16.14 8.65 19.05
C GLU A 184 17.09 7.93 18.09
N ARG A 185 17.46 8.58 16.99
CA ARG A 185 18.34 8.05 15.95
C ARG A 185 19.73 7.70 16.51
N ASP A 186 20.30 8.55 17.36
CA ASP A 186 21.62 8.30 17.96
C ASP A 186 21.62 7.12 18.95
N SER A 187 20.46 6.79 19.50
CA SER A 187 20.27 5.62 20.37
C SER A 187 20.15 4.30 19.59
N LEU A 188 19.93 4.36 18.26
CA LEU A 188 19.79 3.18 17.42
C LEU A 188 21.16 2.57 17.10
N TRP A 189 21.40 1.36 17.60
CA TRP A 189 22.49 0.54 17.06
C TRP A 189 22.22 0.17 15.58
N GLY A 190 23.28 -0.02 14.79
CA GLY A 190 23.16 -0.23 13.34
C GLY A 190 22.31 -1.45 12.94
N GLY A 191 22.20 -2.47 13.80
CA GLY A 191 21.32 -3.62 13.59
C GLY A 191 19.83 -3.27 13.61
N LEU A 192 19.39 -2.43 14.56
CA LEU A 192 17.99 -1.99 14.66
C LEU A 192 17.61 -1.06 13.52
N LYS A 193 18.51 -0.13 13.12
CA LYS A 193 18.27 0.74 11.96
C LYS A 193 17.98 -0.10 10.71
N LYS A 194 18.82 -1.10 10.42
CA LYS A 194 18.62 -2.02 9.29
C LYS A 194 17.34 -2.85 9.42
N MET A 195 16.99 -3.30 10.63
CA MET A 195 15.75 -4.02 10.89
C MET A 195 14.52 -3.16 10.63
N ILE A 196 14.52 -1.91 11.10
CA ILE A 196 13.45 -0.92 10.84
C ILE A 196 13.30 -0.68 9.34
N LEU A 197 14.40 -0.45 8.62
CA LEU A 197 14.38 -0.22 7.17
C LEU A 197 13.86 -1.43 6.39
N ALA A 198 14.31 -2.64 6.77
CA ALA A 198 13.82 -3.88 6.16
C ALA A 198 12.33 -4.05 6.41
N GLN A 199 11.88 -3.82 7.64
CA GLN A 199 10.48 -3.92 8.02
C GLN A 199 9.61 -2.89 7.31
N ALA A 200 10.06 -1.64 7.22
CA ALA A 200 9.38 -0.57 6.50
C ALA A 200 9.22 -0.94 5.01
N SER A 201 10.29 -1.45 4.40
CA SER A 201 10.24 -1.92 3.00
C SER A 201 9.25 -3.07 2.81
N LEU A 202 9.24 -4.04 3.73
CA LEU A 202 8.28 -5.14 3.68
C LEU A 202 6.83 -4.66 3.81
N ASN A 203 6.56 -3.70 4.71
CA ASN A 203 5.23 -3.13 4.89
C ASN A 203 4.74 -2.37 3.64
N LEU A 204 5.64 -1.68 2.91
CA LEU A 204 5.30 -1.04 1.62
C LEU A 204 5.01 -2.05 0.51
N LEU A 205 5.68 -3.21 0.53
CA LEU A 205 5.50 -4.28 -0.46
C LEU A 205 4.29 -5.19 -0.14
N LEU A 206 3.92 -5.30 1.13
CA LEU A 206 2.85 -6.17 1.62
C LEU A 206 1.52 -6.04 0.87
N PRO A 207 1.05 -4.83 0.48
CA PRO A 207 -0.22 -4.67 -0.23
C PRO A 207 -0.24 -5.29 -1.63
N THR A 208 0.91 -5.74 -2.15
CA THR A 208 0.98 -6.58 -3.34
C THR A 208 0.21 -7.89 -3.15
N VAL A 209 0.22 -8.48 -1.95
CA VAL A 209 -0.44 -9.76 -1.65
C VAL A 209 -1.97 -9.68 -1.80
N PRO A 210 -2.69 -8.73 -1.14
CA PRO A 210 -4.12 -8.57 -1.36
C PRO A 210 -4.45 -8.16 -2.79
N LEU A 211 -3.66 -7.31 -3.45
CA LEU A 211 -3.89 -6.95 -4.87
C LEU A 211 -3.74 -8.15 -5.82
N LEU A 212 -2.73 -9.00 -5.60
CA LEU A 212 -2.55 -10.23 -6.37
C LEU A 212 -3.71 -11.20 -6.13
N THR A 213 -4.15 -11.33 -4.89
CA THR A 213 -5.30 -12.17 -4.51
C THR A 213 -6.58 -11.66 -5.17
N LEU A 214 -6.81 -10.35 -5.14
CA LEU A 214 -7.95 -9.70 -5.81
C LEU A 214 -7.89 -9.85 -7.32
N SER A 215 -6.71 -9.69 -7.94
CA SER A 215 -6.52 -9.91 -9.37
C SER A 215 -6.87 -11.34 -9.78
N ARG A 216 -6.43 -12.35 -9.00
CA ARG A 216 -6.75 -13.76 -9.25
C ARG A 216 -8.21 -14.12 -9.02
N THR A 217 -8.88 -13.45 -8.09
CA THR A 217 -10.31 -13.65 -7.79
C THR A 217 -11.23 -12.76 -8.63
N GLN A 218 -10.69 -12.06 -9.63
CA GLN A 218 -11.40 -11.08 -10.45
C GLN A 218 -12.19 -10.08 -9.59
N PHE A 219 -11.55 -9.61 -8.51
CA PHE A 219 -12.09 -8.70 -7.51
C PHE A 219 -13.38 -9.22 -6.87
N GLY A 220 -13.40 -10.50 -6.47
CA GLY A 220 -14.51 -11.11 -5.72
C GLY A 220 -15.60 -11.76 -6.57
N ARG A 221 -15.38 -11.95 -7.88
CA ARG A 221 -16.29 -12.74 -8.74
C ARG A 221 -16.03 -14.24 -8.62
N ASP A 222 -14.77 -14.62 -8.48
CA ASP A 222 -14.36 -15.99 -8.17
C ASP A 222 -13.96 -16.07 -6.69
N LYS A 223 -14.56 -16.98 -5.92
CA LYS A 223 -14.21 -17.18 -4.51
C LYS A 223 -13.08 -18.20 -4.41
N LEU A 224 -11.96 -17.86 -3.76
CA LEU A 224 -10.97 -18.87 -3.38
C LEU A 224 -11.60 -19.88 -2.42
N THR A 225 -11.03 -21.08 -2.34
CA THR A 225 -11.41 -22.08 -1.34
C THR A 225 -11.12 -21.54 0.07
N ARG A 226 -12.19 -21.40 0.89
CA ARG A 226 -12.16 -20.81 2.24
C ARG A 226 -10.95 -21.24 3.11
N PRO A 227 -10.61 -22.53 3.26
CA PRO A 227 -9.53 -22.93 4.18
C PRO A 227 -8.12 -22.47 3.75
N MET A 228 -7.87 -22.34 2.44
CA MET A 228 -6.56 -21.91 1.93
C MET A 228 -6.37 -20.40 2.10
N ILE A 229 -7.46 -19.62 2.01
CA ILE A 229 -7.44 -18.17 2.31
C ILE A 229 -7.10 -17.95 3.78
N TYR A 230 -7.73 -18.67 4.70
CA TYR A 230 -7.49 -18.49 6.14
C TYR A 230 -6.06 -18.83 6.53
N LEU A 231 -5.50 -19.92 6.00
CA LEU A 231 -4.11 -20.28 6.29
C LEU A 231 -3.11 -19.28 5.70
N HIS A 232 -3.36 -18.82 4.48
CA HIS A 232 -2.52 -17.80 3.85
C HIS A 232 -2.59 -16.47 4.60
N ARG A 233 -3.80 -16.02 4.96
CA ARG A 233 -4.03 -14.80 5.75
C ARG A 233 -3.37 -14.89 7.12
N LEU A 234 -3.49 -16.03 7.81
CA LEU A 234 -2.84 -16.27 9.10
C LEU A 234 -1.31 -16.19 8.99
N LEU A 235 -0.71 -16.85 8.01
CA LEU A 235 0.74 -16.83 7.81
C LEU A 235 1.24 -15.43 7.48
N VAL A 236 0.56 -14.71 6.59
CA VAL A 236 0.92 -13.33 6.24
C VAL A 236 0.78 -12.42 7.47
N VAL A 237 -0.33 -12.49 8.19
CA VAL A 237 -0.54 -11.64 9.37
C VAL A 237 0.53 -11.92 10.44
N LEU A 238 0.84 -13.19 10.73
CA LEU A 238 1.84 -13.52 11.73
C LEU A 238 3.26 -13.14 11.29
N VAL A 239 3.66 -13.48 10.06
CA VAL A 239 5.02 -13.24 9.56
C VAL A 239 5.34 -11.76 9.45
N PHE A 240 4.36 -10.89 9.19
CA PHE A 240 4.61 -9.45 9.05
C PHE A 240 4.25 -8.64 10.31
N ASN A 241 3.12 -8.90 10.96
CA ASN A 241 2.71 -8.07 12.12
C ASN A 241 3.44 -8.45 13.41
N VAL A 242 3.89 -9.71 13.57
CA VAL A 242 4.65 -10.10 14.78
C VAL A 242 6.02 -9.43 14.80
N PRO A 243 6.83 -9.44 13.71
CA PRO A 243 8.06 -8.66 13.68
C PRO A 243 7.81 -7.16 13.90
N ASN A 244 6.74 -6.60 13.31
CA ASN A 244 6.39 -5.20 13.55
C ASN A 244 6.15 -4.90 15.02
N LEU A 245 5.43 -5.79 15.70
CA LEU A 245 5.17 -5.68 17.14
C LEU A 245 6.46 -5.82 17.95
N ILE A 246 7.32 -6.80 17.63
CA ILE A 246 8.59 -7.02 18.34
C ILE A 246 9.47 -5.77 18.25
N THR A 247 9.66 -5.22 17.05
CA THR A 247 10.46 -4.01 16.86
C THR A 247 9.91 -2.84 17.68
N ARG A 248 8.59 -2.65 17.68
CA ARG A 248 7.94 -1.60 18.48
C ARG A 248 8.09 -1.82 19.99
N LEU A 249 8.04 -3.06 20.47
CA LEU A 249 8.29 -3.38 21.88
C LEU A 249 9.75 -3.11 22.28
N ILE A 250 10.71 -3.41 21.39
CA ILE A 250 12.12 -3.08 21.60
C ILE A 250 12.31 -1.56 21.67
N LEU A 251 11.70 -0.80 20.76
CA LEU A 251 11.77 0.66 20.76
C LEU A 251 11.17 1.26 22.05
N TRP A 252 10.00 0.78 22.45
CA TRP A 252 9.31 1.27 23.64
C TRP A 252 10.03 0.92 24.95
N HIS A 253 10.35 -0.36 25.17
CA HIS A 253 10.97 -0.80 26.43
C HIS A 253 12.48 -0.62 26.48
N GLY A 254 13.16 -0.78 25.35
CA GLY A 254 14.61 -0.73 25.26
C GLY A 254 15.17 0.68 25.08
N LEU A 255 14.48 1.53 24.33
CA LEU A 255 14.96 2.88 23.98
C LEU A 255 14.06 4.00 24.50
N SER A 256 13.03 3.68 25.28
CA SER A 256 12.08 4.66 25.86
C SER A 256 11.39 5.56 24.83
N VAL A 257 11.29 5.10 23.58
CA VAL A 257 10.52 5.76 22.53
C VAL A 257 9.04 5.70 22.89
N GLY A 258 8.27 6.73 22.51
CA GLY A 258 6.84 6.82 22.80
C GLY A 258 6.05 5.58 22.34
N PHE A 259 5.04 5.20 23.13
CA PHE A 259 4.14 4.11 22.73
C PHE A 259 3.26 4.57 21.57
N SER A 260 3.42 3.95 20.41
CA SER A 260 2.62 4.32 19.24
C SER A 260 1.36 3.45 19.10
N PRO A 261 0.20 4.05 18.74
CA PRO A 261 -1.07 3.35 18.55
C PRO A 261 -1.01 2.19 17.55
N PHE A 262 -0.07 2.20 16.61
CA PHE A 262 0.11 1.12 15.64
C PHE A 262 0.60 -0.19 16.28
N ALA A 263 1.28 -0.13 17.44
CA ALA A 263 1.59 -1.32 18.23
C ALA A 263 0.30 -2.05 18.67
N LEU A 264 -0.71 -1.28 19.13
CA LEU A 264 -2.01 -1.82 19.52
C LEU A 264 -2.75 -2.41 18.31
N LYS A 265 -2.70 -1.75 17.14
CA LYS A 265 -3.26 -2.30 15.89
C LYS A 265 -2.66 -3.66 15.56
N ASN A 266 -1.34 -3.86 15.73
CA ASN A 266 -0.70 -5.15 15.48
C ASN A 266 -1.16 -6.21 16.48
N VAL A 267 -1.29 -5.88 17.77
CA VAL A 267 -1.86 -6.78 18.79
C VAL A 267 -3.29 -7.20 18.46
N VAL A 268 -4.15 -6.24 18.12
CA VAL A 268 -5.56 -6.48 17.76
C VAL A 268 -5.66 -7.36 16.51
N LEU A 269 -4.88 -7.06 15.47
CA LEU A 269 -4.91 -7.83 14.22
C LEU A 269 -4.47 -9.28 14.41
N ILE A 270 -3.42 -9.51 15.23
CA ILE A 270 -2.98 -10.86 15.60
C ILE A 270 -4.10 -11.57 16.39
N GLY A 271 -4.67 -10.91 17.40
CA GLY A 271 -5.74 -11.48 18.23
C GLY A 271 -6.98 -11.87 17.43
N MET A 272 -7.47 -10.98 16.56
CA MET A 272 -8.62 -11.27 15.70
C MET A 272 -8.34 -12.42 14.74
N THR A 273 -7.14 -12.47 14.14
CA THR A 273 -6.78 -13.54 13.19
C THR A 273 -6.69 -14.91 13.89
N LEU A 274 -6.18 -14.95 15.13
CA LEU A 274 -6.13 -16.17 15.94
C LEU A 274 -7.54 -16.62 16.35
N LEU A 275 -8.43 -15.69 16.69
CA LEU A 275 -9.82 -15.98 17.04
C LEU A 275 -10.60 -16.53 15.85
N GLU A 276 -10.48 -15.91 14.66
CA GLU A 276 -11.07 -16.42 13.42
C GLU A 276 -10.59 -17.86 13.11
N PHE A 277 -9.29 -18.12 13.30
CA PHE A 277 -8.73 -19.46 13.09
C PHE A 277 -9.28 -20.48 14.09
N TYR A 278 -9.40 -20.09 15.35
CA TYR A 278 -9.99 -20.92 16.40
C TYR A 278 -11.46 -21.25 16.11
N GLU A 279 -12.28 -20.26 15.75
CA GLU A 279 -13.69 -20.44 15.41
C GLU A 279 -13.86 -21.39 14.23
N HIS A 280 -13.05 -21.23 13.19
CA HIS A 280 -13.06 -22.12 12.03
C HIS A 280 -12.71 -23.57 12.42
N LYS A 281 -11.72 -23.77 13.30
CA LYS A 281 -11.36 -25.10 13.81
C LYS A 281 -12.46 -25.70 14.69
N LEU A 282 -13.12 -24.88 15.50
CA LEU A 282 -14.23 -25.28 16.35
C LEU A 282 -15.45 -25.71 15.53
N GLN A 283 -15.80 -24.99 14.46
CA GLN A 283 -16.87 -25.38 13.54
C GLN A 283 -16.59 -26.75 12.92
N LYS A 284 -15.37 -26.97 12.41
CA LYS A 284 -14.96 -28.26 11.84
C LYS A 284 -14.99 -29.41 12.86
N TYR A 285 -14.78 -29.13 14.14
CA TYR A 285 -14.85 -30.15 15.20
C TYR A 285 -16.30 -30.52 15.58
N ARG A 286 -17.26 -29.62 15.35
CA ARG A 286 -18.69 -29.83 15.66
C ARG A 286 -19.47 -30.52 14.54
N GLU A 287 -18.91 -30.58 13.34
CA GLU A 287 -19.40 -31.35 12.19
C GLU A 287 -18.89 -32.80 12.23
#